data_AF-A0A142XV07-F1
#
_entry.id   AF-A0A142XV07-F1
#
_cell.length_a   1.000
_cell.length_b   1.000
_cell.length_c   1.000
_cell.angle_alpha   90.00
_cell.angle_beta   90.00
_cell.angle_gamma   90.00
#
_symmetry.space_group_name_H-M   'P 1'
#
loop_
_entity.id
_entity.type
_entity.pdbx_description
1 polymer ?
#
loop_
_entity_poly.entity_id
_entity_poly.type
_entity_poly.pdbx_seq_one_letter_code
_entity_poly.pdbx_strand_id
1 'polypeptide(L)'
;MATVVETKQELIVSGSVPVLYRVSDAKIDEIRAEFTGIKILDSKDYERCTKAIAVCRTLRTDVEKCRKELKEDALEYGRRVDAEAKRLTKRLEEIEEPLKAEKSRVDEEKERVKREAEEAKRKKIDARLELLASVNSRINPMVVSDWSDEEFDSHFAAAKQAWEESKRLEQQEAERKAKEEAERREAMRIEEERLATERAELDRQRKEADEAARIERERIEAEQAIERQRLAEERAKIEEAQRIEREKLEAERAAIQAEKDRLDREQWEREEADRAIKQRLWEEEERKEQERLDAIEAAEQAKRIEEMKPDREKMIRFGTFLEELELPSLSTDEGARHYESLRRLIGIAAEFCKTCFDETQ
;
A
#
# COMPACT_ATOMS: atom_id res chain seq x y z
N MET A 1 -94.98 11.15 48.94
CA MET A 1 -96.16 10.72 49.74
C MET A 1 -96.35 9.24 49.52
N ALA A 2 -95.78 8.39 50.38
CA ALA A 2 -96.02 6.96 50.36
C ALA A 2 -96.59 6.60 51.74
N THR A 3 -97.89 6.37 51.77
CA THR A 3 -98.66 6.00 52.95
C THR A 3 -98.19 4.63 53.41
N VAL A 4 -97.49 4.57 54.54
CA VAL A 4 -97.10 3.33 55.21
C VAL A 4 -98.38 2.66 55.68
N VAL A 5 -98.75 1.55 55.03
CA VAL A 5 -99.85 0.69 55.46
C VAL A 5 -99.34 -0.09 56.67
N GLU A 6 -99.70 0.39 57.86
CA GLU A 6 -99.53 -0.29 59.14
C GLU A 6 -100.17 -1.68 59.06
N THR A 7 -99.35 -2.73 58.96
CA THR A 7 -99.80 -4.12 59.06
C THR A 7 -99.63 -4.54 60.53
N LYS A 8 -100.73 -4.50 61.29
CA LYS A 8 -100.81 -5.05 62.65
C LYS A 8 -100.39 -6.53 62.62
N GLN A 9 -99.24 -6.84 63.21
CA GLN A 9 -98.92 -8.19 63.66
C GLN A 9 -99.55 -8.39 65.05
N GLU A 10 -100.63 -9.16 65.11
CA GLU A 10 -101.17 -9.66 66.37
C GLU A 10 -100.36 -10.89 66.80
N LEU A 11 -99.48 -10.70 67.78
CA LEU A 11 -98.85 -11.79 68.52
C LEU A 11 -99.81 -12.20 69.65
N ILE A 12 -100.43 -13.36 69.55
CA ILE A 12 -101.28 -13.89 70.64
C ILE A 12 -101.07 -15.41 70.80
N VAL A 13 -100.43 -15.75 71.91
CA VAL A 13 -100.82 -16.75 72.94
C VAL A 13 -99.55 -17.45 73.44
N SER A 14 -99.03 -16.92 74.56
CA SER A 14 -98.37 -17.75 75.56
C SER A 14 -99.39 -18.70 76.18
N GLY A 15 -99.11 -19.98 76.15
CA GLY A 15 -99.88 -21.00 76.83
C GLY A 15 -99.40 -22.36 76.38
N SER A 16 -98.50 -22.97 77.15
CA SER A 16 -98.18 -24.39 76.99
C SER A 16 -99.50 -25.16 77.03
N VAL A 17 -99.95 -25.68 75.88
CA VAL A 17 -101.12 -26.56 75.83
C VAL A 17 -100.79 -27.77 76.72
N PRO A 18 -101.51 -27.98 77.83
CA PRO A 18 -101.19 -29.06 78.75
C PRO A 18 -101.33 -30.42 78.04
N VAL A 19 -100.27 -31.22 78.09
CA VAL A 19 -100.24 -32.56 77.49
C VAL A 19 -100.91 -33.53 78.46
N LEU A 20 -102.19 -33.81 78.23
CA LEU A 20 -102.99 -34.70 79.09
C LEU A 20 -103.04 -36.11 78.50
N TYR A 21 -102.44 -37.07 79.21
CA TYR A 21 -102.62 -38.50 78.94
C TYR A 21 -103.75 -39.06 79.80
N ARG A 22 -104.49 -40.04 79.25
CA ARG A 22 -105.53 -40.77 79.99
C ARG A 22 -104.93 -41.72 81.05
N VAL A 23 -103.65 -42.04 80.93
CA VAL A 23 -102.90 -42.88 81.87
C VAL A 23 -102.10 -41.97 82.79
N SER A 24 -102.24 -42.16 84.10
CA SER A 24 -101.48 -41.44 85.13
C SER A 24 -100.37 -42.32 85.71
N ASP A 25 -99.35 -41.69 86.28
CA ASP A 25 -98.26 -42.39 86.97
C ASP A 25 -98.80 -43.25 88.12
N ALA A 26 -99.79 -42.74 88.87
CA ALA A 26 -100.48 -43.50 89.91
C ALA A 26 -101.12 -44.80 89.37
N LYS A 27 -101.72 -44.75 88.16
CA LYS A 27 -102.30 -45.94 87.54
C LYS A 27 -101.25 -46.95 87.09
N ILE A 28 -100.10 -46.46 86.62
CA ILE A 28 -98.96 -47.31 86.27
C ILE A 28 -98.39 -47.99 87.52
N ASP A 29 -98.30 -47.28 88.64
CA ASP A 29 -97.84 -47.82 89.91
C ASP A 29 -98.82 -48.84 90.51
N GLU A 30 -100.13 -48.63 90.40
CA GLU A 30 -101.15 -49.63 90.75
C GLU A 30 -100.95 -50.93 89.97
N ILE A 31 -100.86 -50.83 88.63
CA ILE A 31 -100.68 -51.99 87.75
C ILE A 31 -99.34 -52.67 88.05
N ARG A 32 -98.29 -51.89 88.33
CA ARG A 32 -97.00 -52.42 88.75
C ARG A 32 -97.15 -53.21 90.06
N ALA A 33 -97.75 -52.64 91.10
CA ALA A 33 -97.93 -53.33 92.38
C ALA A 33 -98.78 -54.60 92.24
N GLU A 34 -99.84 -54.56 91.43
CA GLU A 34 -100.77 -55.67 91.23
C GLU A 34 -100.17 -56.87 90.47
N PHE A 35 -99.25 -56.59 89.53
CA PHE A 35 -98.70 -57.61 88.63
C PHE A 35 -97.18 -57.85 88.76
N THR A 36 -96.50 -57.21 89.71
CA THR A 36 -95.06 -57.44 89.94
C THR A 36 -94.79 -58.83 90.50
N GLY A 37 -93.76 -59.50 89.96
CA GLY A 37 -93.23 -60.75 90.53
C GLY A 37 -94.07 -62.00 90.28
N ILE A 38 -95.09 -61.93 89.41
CA ILE A 38 -95.89 -63.10 89.04
C ILE A 38 -94.99 -64.17 88.41
N LYS A 39 -94.97 -65.37 89.00
CA LYS A 39 -94.39 -66.59 88.44
C LYS A 39 -95.52 -67.55 88.13
N ILE A 40 -95.52 -68.15 86.95
CA ILE A 40 -96.59 -69.05 86.50
C ILE A 40 -96.31 -70.43 87.09
N LEU A 41 -97.11 -70.86 88.08
CA LEU A 41 -97.00 -72.19 88.68
C LEU A 41 -98.23 -73.06 88.38
N ASP A 42 -99.38 -72.45 88.06
CA ASP A 42 -100.60 -73.13 87.65
C ASP A 42 -101.34 -72.41 86.49
N SER A 43 -102.49 -72.96 86.08
CA SER A 43 -103.32 -72.39 85.00
C SER A 43 -103.91 -71.02 85.34
N LYS A 44 -104.14 -70.70 86.62
CA LYS A 44 -104.72 -69.42 87.05
C LYS A 44 -103.68 -68.31 87.02
N ASP A 45 -102.44 -68.62 87.37
CA ASP A 45 -101.31 -67.69 87.26
C ASP A 45 -101.01 -67.32 85.79
N TYR A 46 -101.16 -68.28 84.87
CA TYR A 46 -101.01 -68.04 83.43
C TYR A 46 -102.06 -67.04 82.91
N GLU A 47 -103.32 -67.19 83.30
CA GLU A 47 -104.39 -66.25 82.94
C GLU A 47 -104.15 -64.86 83.53
N ARG A 48 -103.67 -64.78 84.78
CA ARG A 48 -103.36 -63.50 85.44
C ARG A 48 -102.21 -62.78 84.74
N CYS A 49 -101.15 -63.50 84.36
CA CYS A 49 -100.03 -62.93 83.59
C CYS A 49 -100.49 -62.44 82.20
N THR A 50 -101.32 -63.23 81.51
CA THR A 50 -101.86 -62.86 80.19
C THR A 50 -102.72 -61.61 80.27
N LYS A 51 -103.57 -61.49 81.29
CA LYS A 51 -104.38 -60.29 81.55
C LYS A 51 -103.50 -59.07 81.84
N ALA A 52 -102.44 -59.22 82.64
CA ALA A 52 -101.49 -58.14 82.92
C ALA A 52 -100.82 -57.61 81.65
N ILE A 53 -100.33 -58.51 80.78
CA ILE A 53 -99.73 -58.15 79.49
C ILE A 53 -100.75 -57.44 78.59
N ALA A 54 -101.99 -57.93 78.55
CA ALA A 54 -103.06 -57.32 77.77
C ALA A 54 -103.34 -55.88 78.23
N VAL A 55 -103.46 -55.64 79.54
CA VAL A 55 -103.68 -54.31 80.13
C VAL A 55 -102.53 -53.37 79.79
N CYS A 56 -101.28 -53.77 80.03
CA CYS A 56 -100.09 -52.96 79.69
C CYS A 56 -100.00 -52.62 78.20
N ARG A 57 -100.31 -53.60 77.32
CA ARG A 57 -100.30 -53.38 75.86
C ARG A 57 -101.38 -52.38 75.43
N THR A 58 -102.58 -52.46 76.00
CA THR A 58 -103.67 -51.53 75.72
C THR A 58 -103.29 -50.12 76.13
N LEU A 59 -102.83 -49.93 77.38
CA LEU A 59 -102.40 -48.61 77.86
C LEU A 59 -101.26 -48.02 77.03
N ARG A 60 -100.28 -48.83 76.61
CA ARG A 60 -99.19 -48.38 75.72
C ARG A 60 -99.72 -47.94 74.35
N THR A 61 -100.68 -48.66 73.79
CA THR A 61 -101.32 -48.28 72.51
C THR A 61 -102.11 -46.98 72.66
N ASP A 62 -102.82 -46.81 73.78
CA ASP A 62 -103.60 -45.60 74.06
C ASP A 62 -102.71 -44.37 74.23
N VAL A 63 -101.54 -44.50 74.87
CA VAL A 63 -100.53 -43.43 74.94
C VAL A 63 -100.09 -42.99 73.54
N GLU A 64 -99.77 -43.92 72.65
CA GLU A 64 -99.37 -43.57 71.28
C GLU A 64 -100.52 -42.95 70.48
N LYS A 65 -101.76 -43.41 70.70
CA LYS A 65 -102.95 -42.83 70.09
C LYS A 65 -103.16 -41.39 70.56
N CYS A 66 -103.13 -41.14 71.87
CA CYS A 66 -103.22 -39.79 72.43
C CYS A 66 -102.07 -38.89 71.95
N ARG A 67 -100.85 -39.41 71.79
CA ARG A 67 -99.72 -38.63 71.24
C ARG A 67 -100.00 -38.17 69.81
N LYS A 68 -100.58 -39.03 68.97
CA LYS A 68 -100.94 -38.70 67.58
C LYS A 68 -102.06 -37.66 67.54
N GLU A 69 -103.13 -37.90 68.30
CA GLU A 69 -104.26 -36.98 68.43
C GLU A 69 -103.80 -35.59 68.89
N LEU A 70 -102.97 -35.49 69.94
CA LEU A 70 -102.45 -34.22 70.46
C LEU A 70 -101.53 -33.48 69.47
N LYS A 71 -100.92 -34.17 68.50
CA LYS A 71 -100.01 -33.56 67.51
C LYS A 71 -100.68 -33.26 66.17
N GLU A 72 -101.84 -33.84 65.91
CA GLU A 72 -102.52 -33.76 64.62
C GLU A 72 -102.84 -32.31 64.26
N ASP A 73 -103.51 -31.58 65.16
CA ASP A 73 -103.88 -30.17 64.97
C ASP A 73 -102.66 -29.26 64.78
N ALA A 74 -101.57 -29.51 65.51
CA ALA A 74 -100.34 -28.72 65.41
C ALA A 74 -99.62 -28.93 64.07
N LEU A 75 -99.60 -30.18 63.57
CA LEU A 75 -99.04 -30.50 62.25
C LEU A 75 -99.91 -29.96 61.12
N GLU A 76 -101.23 -30.01 61.26
CA GLU A 76 -102.16 -29.43 60.30
C GLU A 76 -102.04 -27.90 60.26
N TYR A 77 -101.93 -27.24 61.42
CA TYR A 77 -101.66 -25.81 61.52
C TYR A 77 -100.35 -25.43 60.82
N GLY A 78 -99.25 -26.15 61.09
CA GLY A 78 -97.96 -25.92 60.43
C GLY A 78 -98.06 -26.03 58.90
N ARG A 79 -98.73 -27.07 58.39
CA ARG A 79 -98.97 -27.22 56.95
C ARG A 79 -99.78 -26.07 56.35
N ARG A 80 -100.80 -25.57 57.07
CA ARG A 80 -101.61 -24.43 56.64
C ARG A 80 -100.79 -23.14 56.59
N VAL A 81 -99.96 -22.90 57.60
CA VAL A 81 -99.05 -21.73 57.64
C VAL A 81 -98.07 -21.78 56.48
N ASP A 82 -97.41 -22.92 56.24
CA ASP A 82 -96.47 -23.07 55.13
C ASP A 82 -97.14 -22.94 53.75
N ALA A 83 -98.35 -23.47 53.62
CA ALA A 83 -99.14 -23.34 52.39
C ALA A 83 -99.54 -21.88 52.13
N GLU A 84 -99.96 -21.15 53.16
CA GLU A 84 -100.33 -19.75 53.05
C GLU A 84 -99.09 -18.88 52.77
N ALA A 85 -97.97 -19.14 53.43
CA ALA A 85 -96.69 -18.46 53.15
C ALA A 85 -96.29 -18.65 51.69
N LYS A 86 -96.31 -19.88 51.15
CA LYS A 86 -96.02 -20.16 49.74
C LYS A 86 -96.98 -19.44 48.80
N ARG A 87 -98.28 -19.42 49.11
CA ARG A 87 -99.29 -18.71 48.31
C ARG A 87 -99.02 -17.21 48.29
N LEU A 88 -98.70 -16.60 49.44
CA LEU A 88 -98.40 -15.18 49.55
C LEU A 88 -97.09 -14.82 48.83
N THR A 89 -96.02 -15.59 49.03
CA THR A 89 -94.74 -15.40 48.32
C THR A 89 -94.94 -15.46 46.80
N LYS A 90 -95.65 -16.47 46.30
CA LYS A 90 -95.93 -16.57 44.86
C LYS A 90 -96.69 -15.35 44.32
N ARG A 91 -97.70 -14.85 45.05
CA ARG A 91 -98.44 -13.64 44.65
C ARG A 91 -97.58 -12.38 44.67
N LEU A 92 -96.61 -12.30 45.58
CA LEU A 92 -95.65 -11.20 45.63
C LEU A 92 -94.66 -11.28 44.46
N GLU A 93 -94.15 -12.47 44.16
CA GLU A 93 -93.26 -12.71 43.01
C GLU A 93 -93.96 -12.39 41.67
N GLU A 94 -95.23 -12.75 41.50
CA GLU A 94 -96.04 -12.40 40.33
C GLU A 94 -96.17 -10.87 40.12
N ILE A 95 -96.03 -10.07 41.18
CA ILE A 95 -96.00 -8.60 41.12
C ILE A 95 -94.57 -8.08 40.91
N GLU A 96 -93.59 -8.66 41.59
CA GLU A 96 -92.19 -8.21 41.59
C GLU A 96 -91.49 -8.49 40.26
N GLU A 97 -91.71 -9.65 39.66
CA GLU A 97 -91.00 -10.07 38.44
C GLU A 97 -91.28 -9.15 37.24
N PRO A 98 -92.54 -8.74 36.93
CA PRO A 98 -92.79 -7.73 35.90
C PRO A 98 -92.14 -6.37 36.20
N LEU A 99 -92.11 -5.96 37.48
CA LEU A 99 -91.49 -4.68 37.88
C LEU A 99 -89.97 -4.72 37.74
N LYS A 100 -89.32 -5.84 38.08
CA LYS A 100 -87.89 -6.06 37.82
C LYS A 100 -87.58 -6.02 36.33
N ALA A 101 -88.39 -6.71 35.52
CA ALA A 101 -88.20 -6.74 34.07
C ALA A 101 -88.33 -5.35 33.45
N GLU A 102 -89.33 -4.57 33.87
CA GLU A 102 -89.53 -3.19 33.40
C GLU A 102 -88.40 -2.25 33.84
N LYS A 103 -87.91 -2.40 35.09
CA LYS A 103 -86.74 -1.66 35.57
C LYS A 103 -85.50 -1.99 34.73
N SER A 104 -85.22 -3.27 34.47
CA SER A 104 -84.09 -3.69 33.64
C SER A 104 -84.15 -3.07 32.25
N ARG A 105 -85.33 -3.11 31.61
CA ARG A 105 -85.57 -2.51 30.29
C ARG A 105 -85.22 -1.01 30.25
N VAL A 106 -85.65 -0.25 31.26
CA VAL A 106 -85.37 1.20 31.34
C VAL A 106 -83.91 1.49 31.64
N ASP A 107 -83.28 0.71 32.51
CA ASP A 107 -81.87 0.88 32.85
C ASP A 107 -80.97 0.54 31.64
N GLU A 108 -81.26 -0.56 30.92
CA GLU A 108 -80.58 -0.94 29.67
C GLU A 108 -80.74 0.11 28.56
N GLU A 109 -81.94 0.69 28.42
CA GLU A 109 -82.19 1.77 27.45
C GLU A 109 -81.37 3.02 27.79
N LYS A 110 -81.32 3.42 29.07
CA LYS A 110 -80.51 4.55 29.53
C LYS A 110 -79.02 4.32 29.30
N GLU A 111 -78.54 3.11 29.58
CA GLU A 111 -77.15 2.74 29.30
C GLU A 111 -76.85 2.77 27.80
N ARG A 112 -77.77 2.28 26.95
CA ARG A 112 -77.60 2.33 25.49
C ARG A 112 -77.52 3.78 25.01
N VAL A 113 -78.45 4.64 25.42
CA VAL A 113 -78.46 6.07 25.05
C VAL A 113 -77.18 6.77 25.54
N LYS A 114 -76.72 6.48 26.76
CA LYS A 114 -75.48 7.04 27.30
C LYS A 114 -74.26 6.58 26.48
N ARG A 115 -74.17 5.30 26.14
CA ARG A 115 -73.08 4.75 25.30
C ARG A 115 -73.10 5.34 23.90
N GLU A 116 -74.26 5.42 23.27
CA GLU A 116 -74.41 6.04 21.93
C GLU A 116 -73.99 7.52 21.97
N ALA A 117 -74.35 8.26 23.02
CA ALA A 117 -73.94 9.66 23.19
C ALA A 117 -72.43 9.81 23.45
N GLU A 118 -71.81 8.93 24.24
CA GLU A 118 -70.36 8.90 24.47
C GLU A 118 -69.59 8.52 23.20
N GLU A 119 -70.06 7.52 22.45
CA GLU A 119 -69.48 7.14 21.16
C GLU A 119 -69.61 8.25 20.11
N ALA A 120 -70.76 8.94 20.07
CA ALA A 120 -70.97 10.07 19.17
C ALA A 120 -70.02 11.23 19.49
N LYS A 121 -69.83 11.55 20.78
CA LYS A 121 -68.85 12.56 21.22
C LYS A 121 -67.43 12.15 20.85
N ARG A 122 -67.05 10.90 21.08
CA ARG A 122 -65.72 10.39 20.72
C ARG A 122 -65.47 10.47 19.22
N LYS A 123 -66.40 9.98 18.40
CA LYS A 123 -66.32 10.07 16.92
C LYS A 123 -66.21 11.53 16.44
N LYS A 124 -66.93 12.45 17.07
CA LYS A 124 -66.85 13.89 16.76
C LYS A 124 -65.45 14.44 17.06
N ILE A 125 -64.88 14.13 18.23
CA ILE A 125 -63.53 14.57 18.60
C ILE A 125 -62.48 13.97 17.67
N ASP A 126 -62.58 12.67 17.37
CA ASP A 126 -61.66 11.98 16.46
C ASP A 126 -61.69 12.62 15.06
N ALA A 127 -62.89 12.88 14.50
CA ALA A 127 -63.04 13.55 13.22
C ALA A 127 -62.46 14.98 13.21
N ARG A 128 -62.65 15.74 14.31
CA ARG A 128 -62.06 17.07 14.48
C ARG A 128 -60.53 17.02 14.49
N LEU A 129 -59.95 16.03 15.16
CA LEU A 129 -58.50 15.86 15.22
C LEU A 129 -57.91 15.44 13.87
N GLU A 130 -58.58 14.57 13.12
CA GLU A 130 -58.17 14.19 11.75
C GLU A 130 -58.16 15.41 10.81
N LEU A 131 -59.18 16.26 10.88
CA LEU A 131 -59.23 17.50 10.11
C LEU A 131 -58.06 18.42 10.47
N LEU A 132 -57.81 18.68 11.75
CA LEU A 132 -56.68 19.50 12.18
C LEU A 132 -55.33 18.90 11.73
N ALA A 133 -55.18 17.59 11.81
CA ALA A 133 -53.97 16.90 11.35
C ALA A 133 -53.74 17.06 9.83
N SER A 134 -54.81 17.09 9.01
CA SER A 134 -54.71 17.28 7.55
C SER A 134 -54.10 18.63 7.16
N VAL A 135 -54.29 19.65 8.00
CA VAL A 135 -53.71 21.00 7.82
C VAL A 135 -52.46 21.20 8.69
N ASN A 136 -51.84 20.10 9.14
CA ASN A 136 -50.65 20.07 9.98
C ASN A 136 -50.79 20.86 11.31
N SER A 137 -52.02 20.99 11.83
CA SER A 137 -52.28 21.60 13.13
C SER A 137 -52.42 20.49 14.19
N ARG A 138 -51.55 20.53 15.21
CA ARG A 138 -51.57 19.54 16.30
C ARG A 138 -52.05 20.20 17.59
N ILE A 139 -53.31 19.94 17.92
CA ILE A 139 -53.95 20.44 19.15
C ILE A 139 -54.21 19.25 20.09
N ASN A 140 -54.10 19.51 21.40
CA ASN A 140 -54.37 18.50 22.42
C ASN A 140 -55.85 18.06 22.36
N PRO A 141 -56.15 16.75 22.32
CA PRO A 141 -57.52 16.21 22.32
C PRO A 141 -58.43 16.75 23.43
N MET A 142 -57.88 17.01 24.62
CA MET A 142 -58.63 17.58 25.74
C MET A 142 -59.21 18.96 25.40
N VAL A 143 -58.43 19.79 24.71
CA VAL A 143 -58.84 21.14 24.32
C VAL A 143 -59.90 21.11 23.22
N VAL A 144 -59.76 20.20 22.25
CA VAL A 144 -60.72 20.04 21.13
C VAL A 144 -62.07 19.50 21.61
N SER A 145 -62.09 18.73 22.70
CA SER A 145 -63.31 18.24 23.35
C SER A 145 -64.17 19.36 23.92
N ASP A 146 -63.54 20.42 24.43
CA ASP A 146 -64.23 21.53 25.09
C ASP A 146 -64.75 22.58 24.09
N TRP A 147 -64.33 22.50 22.82
CA TRP A 147 -64.71 23.47 21.80
C TRP A 147 -66.15 23.32 21.32
N SER A 148 -66.81 24.47 21.12
CA SER A 148 -68.04 24.55 20.33
C SER A 148 -67.78 24.19 18.86
N ASP A 149 -68.85 24.00 18.07
CA ASP A 149 -68.70 23.77 16.63
C ASP A 149 -68.12 25.01 15.93
N GLU A 150 -68.55 26.19 16.33
CA GLU A 150 -68.06 27.47 15.79
C GLU A 150 -66.59 27.72 16.13
N GLU A 151 -66.15 27.40 17.36
CA GLU A 151 -64.75 27.54 17.78
C GLU A 151 -63.85 26.60 16.98
N PHE A 152 -64.29 25.35 16.79
CA PHE A 152 -63.58 24.38 15.96
C PHE A 152 -63.50 24.84 14.50
N ASP A 153 -64.62 25.26 13.90
CA ASP A 153 -64.68 25.68 12.51
C ASP A 153 -63.80 26.92 12.24
N SER A 154 -63.82 27.90 13.15
CA SER A 154 -62.97 29.09 13.06
C SER A 154 -61.48 28.74 13.13
N HIS A 155 -61.09 27.89 14.10
CA HIS A 155 -59.71 27.46 14.25
C HIS A 155 -59.24 26.62 13.04
N PHE A 156 -60.08 25.70 12.58
CA PHE A 156 -59.78 24.87 11.41
C PHE A 156 -59.64 25.73 10.14
N ALA A 157 -60.52 26.70 9.93
CA ALA A 157 -60.44 27.61 8.79
C ALA A 157 -59.13 28.43 8.79
N ALA A 158 -58.74 28.99 9.94
CA ALA A 158 -57.49 29.73 10.06
C ALA A 158 -56.26 28.84 9.84
N ALA A 159 -56.25 27.65 10.45
CA ALA A 159 -55.18 26.66 10.26
C ALA A 159 -55.06 26.20 8.81
N LYS A 160 -56.21 25.97 8.14
CA LYS A 160 -56.27 25.60 6.73
C LYS A 160 -55.69 26.70 5.83
N GLN A 161 -56.08 27.95 6.03
CA GLN A 161 -55.56 29.08 5.26
C GLN A 161 -54.04 29.22 5.40
N ALA A 162 -53.52 29.15 6.63
CA ALA A 162 -52.09 29.22 6.89
C ALA A 162 -51.33 28.05 6.23
N TRP A 163 -51.89 26.84 6.28
CA TRP A 163 -51.30 25.66 5.64
C TRP A 163 -51.29 25.78 4.11
N GLU A 164 -52.40 26.19 3.50
CA GLU A 164 -52.50 26.42 2.04
C GLU A 164 -51.55 27.52 1.58
N GLU A 165 -51.44 28.62 2.32
CA GLU A 165 -50.48 29.70 2.03
C GLU A 165 -49.03 29.22 2.13
N SER A 166 -48.69 28.48 3.20
CA SER A 166 -47.36 27.89 3.35
C SER A 166 -47.04 26.94 2.19
N LYS A 167 -48.00 26.12 1.76
CA LYS A 167 -47.83 25.22 0.62
C LYS A 167 -47.65 25.96 -0.69
N ARG A 168 -48.39 27.06 -0.89
CA ARG A 168 -48.25 27.93 -2.06
C ARG A 168 -46.86 28.59 -2.09
N LEU A 169 -46.36 29.08 -0.96
CA LEU A 169 -45.02 29.66 -0.86
C LEU A 169 -43.94 28.62 -1.13
N GLU A 170 -44.06 27.42 -0.57
CA GLU A 170 -43.14 26.30 -0.82
C GLU A 170 -43.12 25.94 -2.31
N GLN A 171 -44.28 25.88 -2.97
CA GLN A 171 -44.38 25.64 -4.41
C GLN A 171 -43.74 26.76 -5.23
N GLN A 172 -43.98 28.02 -4.90
CA GLN A 172 -43.37 29.17 -5.58
C GLN A 172 -41.85 29.19 -5.41
N GLU A 173 -41.33 28.87 -4.23
CA GLU A 173 -39.90 28.75 -4.01
C GLU A 173 -39.28 27.58 -4.77
N ALA A 174 -39.96 26.43 -4.79
CA ALA A 174 -39.52 25.27 -5.55
C ALA A 174 -39.50 25.56 -7.05
N GLU A 175 -40.53 26.22 -7.58
CA GLU A 175 -40.59 26.64 -8.99
C GLU A 175 -39.50 27.66 -9.32
N ARG A 176 -39.28 28.65 -8.44
CA ARG A 176 -38.19 29.63 -8.61
C ARG A 176 -36.82 28.94 -8.64
N LYS A 177 -36.55 28.03 -7.70
CA LYS A 177 -35.29 27.27 -7.66
C LYS A 177 -35.13 26.39 -8.90
N ALA A 178 -36.20 25.71 -9.33
CA ALA A 178 -36.18 24.89 -10.54
C ALA A 178 -35.91 25.72 -11.80
N LYS A 179 -36.49 26.93 -11.89
CA LYS A 179 -36.24 27.87 -12.99
C LYS A 179 -34.80 28.39 -12.98
N GLU A 180 -34.30 28.84 -11.82
CA GLU A 180 -32.91 29.29 -11.67
C GLU A 180 -31.91 28.18 -12.00
N GLU A 181 -32.20 26.93 -11.61
CA GLU A 181 -31.36 25.78 -11.94
C GLU A 181 -31.40 25.44 -13.44
N ALA A 182 -32.58 25.49 -14.06
CA ALA A 182 -32.74 25.28 -15.50
C ALA A 182 -31.98 26.36 -16.30
N GLU A 183 -32.10 27.63 -15.93
CA GLU A 183 -31.38 28.74 -16.55
C GLU A 183 -29.86 28.59 -16.37
N ARG A 184 -29.38 28.17 -15.20
CA ARG A 184 -27.95 27.88 -14.98
C ARG A 184 -27.45 26.72 -15.84
N ARG A 185 -28.24 25.64 -15.96
CA ARG A 185 -27.89 24.50 -16.81
C ARG A 185 -27.84 24.88 -18.28
N GLU A 186 -28.78 25.70 -18.74
CA GLU A 186 -28.79 26.21 -20.11
C GLU A 186 -27.61 27.15 -20.37
N ALA A 187 -27.31 28.08 -19.45
CA ALA A 187 -26.16 28.96 -19.53
C ALA A 187 -24.83 28.17 -19.56
N MET A 188 -24.69 27.13 -18.75
CA MET A 188 -23.51 26.25 -18.79
C MET A 188 -23.39 25.52 -20.13
N ARG A 189 -24.50 25.00 -20.68
CA ARG A 189 -24.48 24.35 -22.00
C ARG A 189 -24.07 25.30 -23.12
N ILE A 190 -24.60 26.53 -23.11
CA ILE A 190 -24.25 27.56 -24.09
C ILE A 190 -22.76 27.90 -23.97
N GLU A 191 -22.25 28.07 -22.75
CA GLU A 191 -20.83 28.39 -22.54
C GLU A 191 -19.90 27.22 -22.93
N GLU A 192 -20.27 25.98 -22.61
CA GLU A 192 -19.52 24.79 -23.04
C GLU A 192 -19.47 24.66 -24.58
N GLU A 193 -20.59 24.94 -25.26
CA GLU A 193 -20.65 24.94 -26.72
C GLU A 193 -19.79 26.07 -27.33
N ARG A 194 -19.81 27.27 -26.74
CA ARG A 194 -18.91 28.37 -27.11
C ARG A 194 -17.44 28.02 -26.90
N LEU A 195 -17.09 27.40 -25.78
CA LEU A 195 -15.71 27.01 -25.50
C LEU A 195 -15.26 25.86 -26.41
N ALA A 196 -16.16 24.92 -26.74
CA ALA A 196 -15.87 23.84 -27.69
C ALA A 196 -15.62 24.39 -29.10
N THR A 197 -16.44 25.33 -29.56
CA THR A 197 -16.25 25.98 -30.87
C THR A 197 -14.96 26.80 -30.91
N GLU A 198 -14.65 27.58 -29.87
CA GLU A 198 -13.39 28.33 -29.77
C GLU A 198 -12.17 27.41 -29.77
N ARG A 199 -12.21 26.30 -29.01
CA ARG A 199 -11.13 25.30 -28.99
C ARG A 199 -10.95 24.62 -30.34
N ALA A 200 -12.03 24.29 -31.03
CA ALA A 200 -11.97 23.69 -32.36
C ALA A 200 -11.35 24.64 -33.39
N GLU A 201 -11.65 25.93 -33.31
CA GLU A 201 -11.06 26.95 -34.17
C GLU A 201 -9.57 27.15 -33.86
N LEU A 202 -9.19 27.23 -32.57
CA LEU A 202 -7.80 27.33 -32.17
C LEU A 202 -6.97 26.11 -32.60
N ASP A 203 -7.55 24.91 -32.52
CA ASP A 203 -6.89 23.68 -32.98
C ASP A 203 -6.69 23.68 -34.51
N ARG A 204 -7.65 24.20 -35.28
CA ARG A 204 -7.49 24.41 -36.73
C ARG A 204 -6.37 25.39 -37.03
N GLN A 205 -6.36 26.55 -36.37
CA GLN A 205 -5.31 27.56 -36.55
C GLN A 205 -3.92 27.03 -36.20
N ARG A 206 -3.80 26.22 -35.14
CA ARG A 206 -2.54 25.55 -34.78
C ARG A 206 -2.08 24.58 -35.85
N LYS A 207 -2.99 23.74 -36.37
CA LYS A 207 -2.67 22.80 -37.45
C LYS A 207 -2.21 23.52 -38.71
N GLU A 208 -2.89 24.59 -39.09
CA GLU A 208 -2.51 25.42 -40.23
C GLU A 208 -1.14 26.08 -40.02
N ALA A 209 -0.87 26.62 -38.82
CA ALA A 209 0.42 27.21 -38.47
C ALA A 209 1.55 26.17 -38.44
N ASP A 210 1.30 24.97 -37.89
CA ASP A 210 2.27 23.87 -37.83
C ASP A 210 2.59 23.34 -39.23
N GLU A 211 1.58 23.24 -40.10
CA GLU A 211 1.76 22.87 -41.51
C GLU A 211 2.54 23.93 -42.29
N ALA A 212 2.20 25.21 -42.13
CA ALA A 212 2.96 26.30 -42.73
C ALA A 212 4.42 26.32 -42.25
N ALA A 213 4.66 26.10 -40.95
CA ALA A 213 6.01 26.01 -40.40
C ALA A 213 6.77 24.77 -40.89
N ARG A 214 6.10 23.64 -41.13
CA ARG A 214 6.71 22.46 -41.75
C ARG A 214 7.15 22.76 -43.18
N ILE A 215 6.26 23.33 -43.99
CA ILE A 215 6.56 23.70 -45.38
C ILE A 215 7.72 24.68 -45.44
N GLU A 216 7.75 25.70 -44.58
CA GLU A 216 8.84 26.67 -44.57
C GLU A 216 10.17 26.07 -44.10
N ARG A 217 10.15 25.17 -43.10
CA ARG A 217 11.35 24.43 -42.69
C ARG A 217 11.90 23.56 -43.83
N GLU A 218 11.04 22.82 -44.53
CA GLU A 218 11.44 22.01 -45.68
C GLU A 218 12.05 22.87 -46.80
N ARG A 219 11.50 24.06 -47.06
CA ARG A 219 12.07 25.02 -48.03
C ARG A 219 13.45 25.51 -47.61
N ILE A 220 13.61 25.91 -46.35
CA ILE A 220 14.89 26.39 -45.81
C ILE A 220 15.93 25.26 -45.84
N GLU A 221 15.56 24.03 -45.45
CA GLU A 221 16.46 22.88 -45.49
C GLU A 221 16.88 22.53 -46.92
N ALA A 222 15.97 22.58 -47.88
CA ALA A 222 16.26 22.37 -49.29
C ALA A 222 17.21 23.45 -49.84
N GLU A 223 16.97 24.72 -49.52
CA GLU A 223 17.84 25.84 -49.91
C GLU A 223 19.23 25.70 -49.28
N GLN A 224 19.32 25.38 -47.99
CA GLN A 224 20.58 25.12 -47.30
C GLN A 224 21.31 23.87 -47.83
N ALA A 225 20.59 22.84 -48.28
CA ALA A 225 21.20 21.67 -48.90
C ALA A 225 21.83 22.02 -50.26
N ILE A 226 21.14 22.80 -51.08
CA ILE A 226 21.67 23.30 -52.36
C ILE A 226 22.91 24.16 -52.12
N GLU A 227 22.86 25.08 -51.15
CA GLU A 227 24.00 25.95 -50.85
C GLU A 227 25.19 25.16 -50.28
N ARG A 228 24.95 24.18 -49.42
CA ARG A 228 26.00 23.27 -48.93
C ARG A 228 26.64 22.47 -50.06
N GLN A 229 25.86 22.00 -51.03
CA GLN A 229 26.40 21.32 -52.21
C GLN A 229 27.29 22.25 -53.04
N ARG A 230 26.83 23.49 -53.30
CA ARG A 230 27.65 24.49 -54.02
C ARG A 230 28.97 24.78 -53.31
N LEU A 231 28.93 25.01 -52.00
CA LEU A 231 30.13 25.25 -51.20
C LEU A 231 31.05 24.03 -51.16
N ALA A 232 30.51 22.82 -51.12
CA ALA A 232 31.30 21.59 -51.16
C ALA A 232 31.97 21.39 -52.54
N GLU A 233 31.25 21.64 -53.63
CA GLU A 233 31.80 21.60 -54.99
C GLU A 233 32.89 22.66 -55.20
N GLU A 234 32.68 23.88 -54.70
CA GLU A 234 33.68 24.95 -54.76
C GLU A 234 34.93 24.59 -53.95
N ARG A 235 34.77 24.08 -52.72
CA ARG A 235 35.88 23.60 -51.90
C ARG A 235 36.64 22.46 -52.56
N ALA A 236 35.95 21.50 -53.16
CA ALA A 236 36.59 20.39 -53.87
C ALA A 236 37.44 20.89 -55.05
N LYS A 237 36.95 21.88 -55.82
CA LYS A 237 37.74 22.51 -56.90
C LYS A 237 38.97 23.23 -56.37
N ILE A 238 38.86 23.94 -55.24
CA ILE A 238 39.99 24.62 -54.60
C ILE A 238 41.01 23.58 -54.09
N GLU A 239 40.57 22.53 -53.42
CA GLU A 239 41.45 21.46 -52.91
C GLU A 239 42.16 20.72 -54.04
N GLU A 240 41.46 20.44 -55.14
CA GLU A 240 42.06 19.83 -56.33
C GLU A 240 43.07 20.75 -57.00
N ALA A 241 42.75 22.04 -57.17
CA ALA A 241 43.70 23.03 -57.68
C ALA A 241 44.95 23.14 -56.80
N GLN A 242 44.77 23.17 -55.47
CA GLN A 242 45.88 23.19 -54.51
C GLN A 242 46.69 21.90 -54.54
N ARG A 243 46.07 20.73 -54.77
CA ARG A 243 46.80 19.47 -54.92
C ARG A 243 47.67 19.51 -56.17
N ILE A 244 47.11 19.93 -57.31
CA ILE A 244 47.86 20.06 -58.57
C ILE A 244 49.01 21.07 -58.41
N GLU A 245 48.78 22.19 -57.73
CA GLU A 245 49.82 23.19 -57.48
C GLU A 245 50.91 22.66 -56.54
N ARG A 246 50.53 21.94 -55.47
CA ARG A 246 51.50 21.27 -54.57
C ARG A 246 52.33 20.22 -55.29
N GLU A 247 51.72 19.37 -56.11
CA GLU A 247 52.43 18.36 -56.90
C GLU A 247 53.43 19.01 -57.89
N LYS A 248 53.05 20.11 -58.55
CA LYS A 248 53.97 20.87 -59.41
C LYS A 248 55.13 21.45 -58.63
N LEU A 249 54.85 22.04 -57.47
CA LEU A 249 55.88 22.64 -56.62
C LEU A 249 56.83 21.58 -56.04
N GLU A 250 56.31 20.40 -55.67
CA GLU A 250 57.13 19.27 -55.22
C GLU A 250 57.98 18.69 -56.35
N ALA A 251 57.42 18.55 -57.57
CA ALA A 251 58.17 18.11 -58.73
C ALA A 251 59.29 19.11 -59.12
N GLU A 252 59.01 20.42 -59.06
CA GLU A 252 59.99 21.47 -59.30
C GLU A 252 61.10 21.45 -58.23
N ARG A 253 60.74 21.32 -56.95
CA ARG A 253 61.71 21.18 -55.85
C ARG A 253 62.57 19.92 -55.99
N ALA A 254 61.97 18.81 -56.39
CA ALA A 254 62.69 17.56 -56.62
C ALA A 254 63.65 17.68 -57.81
N ALA A 255 63.26 18.36 -58.90
CA ALA A 255 64.13 18.62 -60.03
C ALA A 255 65.31 19.51 -59.65
N ILE A 256 65.07 20.58 -58.88
CA ILE A 256 66.11 21.48 -58.36
C ILE A 256 67.07 20.71 -57.44
N GLN A 257 66.55 19.84 -56.58
CA GLN A 257 67.40 19.04 -55.69
C GLN A 257 68.23 18.02 -56.47
N ALA A 258 67.66 17.35 -57.47
CA ALA A 258 68.39 16.43 -58.33
C ALA A 258 69.49 17.12 -59.15
N GLU A 259 69.26 18.36 -59.60
CA GLU A 259 70.27 19.16 -60.29
C GLU A 259 71.40 19.59 -59.35
N LYS A 260 71.08 19.99 -58.11
CA LYS A 260 72.07 20.27 -57.07
C LYS A 260 72.90 19.03 -56.73
N ASP A 261 72.26 17.89 -56.50
CA ASP A 261 72.94 16.62 -56.20
C ASP A 261 73.82 16.14 -57.37
N ARG A 262 73.50 16.53 -58.62
CA ARG A 262 74.35 16.26 -59.79
C ARG A 262 75.57 17.19 -59.80
N LEU A 263 75.36 18.47 -59.58
CA LEU A 263 76.43 19.47 -59.49
C LEU A 263 77.40 19.15 -58.34
N ASP A 264 76.89 18.76 -57.17
CA ASP A 264 77.70 18.40 -56.02
C ASP A 264 78.54 17.13 -56.31
N ARG A 265 77.98 16.15 -57.03
CA ARG A 265 78.73 14.97 -57.49
C ARG A 265 79.81 15.33 -58.51
N GLU A 266 79.49 16.15 -59.51
CA GLU A 266 80.47 16.64 -60.50
C GLU A 266 81.59 17.45 -59.82
N GLN A 267 81.28 18.23 -58.79
CA GLN A 267 82.27 18.97 -58.01
C GLN A 267 83.13 18.03 -57.17
N TRP A 268 82.53 17.06 -56.50
CA TRP A 268 83.26 16.05 -55.72
C TRP A 268 84.24 15.25 -56.59
N GLU A 269 83.80 14.79 -57.77
CA GLU A 269 84.65 14.06 -58.71
C GLU A 269 85.81 14.91 -59.24
N ARG A 270 85.59 16.21 -59.49
CA ARG A 270 86.66 17.14 -59.86
C ARG A 270 87.64 17.36 -58.71
N GLU A 271 87.14 17.53 -57.49
CA GLU A 271 87.99 17.67 -56.31
C GLU A 271 88.83 16.41 -56.04
N GLU A 272 88.25 15.22 -56.19
CA GLU A 272 89.00 13.97 -56.08
C GLU A 272 90.04 13.82 -57.18
N ALA A 273 89.70 14.15 -58.43
CA ALA A 273 90.66 14.14 -59.54
C ALA A 273 91.82 15.11 -59.30
N ASP A 274 91.54 16.32 -58.82
CA ASP A 274 92.56 17.32 -58.47
C ASP A 274 93.43 16.87 -57.29
N ARG A 275 92.83 16.24 -56.27
CA ARG A 275 93.58 15.64 -55.14
C ARG A 275 94.47 14.49 -55.63
N ALA A 276 93.98 13.63 -56.52
CA ALA A 276 94.76 12.55 -57.09
C ALA A 276 95.91 13.05 -57.97
N ILE A 277 95.71 14.14 -58.73
CA ILE A 277 96.78 14.80 -59.50
C ILE A 277 97.82 15.39 -58.56
N LYS A 278 97.41 16.12 -57.52
CA LYS A 278 98.32 16.68 -56.51
C LYS A 278 99.12 15.59 -55.79
N GLN A 279 98.48 14.48 -55.45
CA GLN A 279 99.14 13.37 -54.78
C GLN A 279 100.22 12.73 -55.67
N ARG A 280 99.93 12.51 -56.97
CA ARG A 280 100.92 12.00 -57.92
C ARG A 280 102.11 12.94 -58.11
N LEU A 281 101.86 14.25 -58.15
CA LEU A 281 102.93 15.24 -58.25
C LEU A 281 103.81 15.23 -57.00
N TRP A 282 103.21 15.14 -55.82
CA TRP A 282 103.93 15.05 -54.55
C TRP A 282 104.77 13.77 -54.45
N GLU A 283 104.20 12.61 -54.81
CA GLU A 283 104.93 11.33 -54.85
C GLU A 283 106.10 11.36 -55.86
N GLU A 284 105.96 12.07 -56.99
CA GLU A 284 107.04 12.22 -57.97
C GLU A 284 108.16 13.15 -57.47
N GLU A 285 107.82 14.24 -56.78
CA GLU A 285 108.79 15.12 -56.13
C GLU A 285 109.55 14.42 -55.01
N GLU A 286 108.86 13.67 -54.15
CA GLU A 286 109.47 12.92 -53.05
C GLU A 286 110.44 11.85 -53.57
N ARG A 287 110.07 11.12 -54.63
CA ARG A 287 110.96 10.16 -55.28
C ARG A 287 112.23 10.82 -55.83
N LYS A 288 112.11 11.99 -56.46
CA LYS A 288 113.27 12.74 -56.99
C LYS A 288 114.18 13.24 -55.88
N GLU A 289 113.62 13.67 -54.75
CA GLU A 289 114.43 14.15 -53.62
C GLU A 289 115.15 12.99 -52.93
N GLN A 290 114.50 11.82 -52.81
CA GLN A 290 115.14 10.62 -52.27
C GLN A 290 116.31 10.15 -53.15
N GLU A 291 116.13 10.12 -54.48
CA GLU A 291 117.23 9.81 -55.41
C GLU A 291 118.40 10.80 -55.31
N ARG A 292 118.13 12.07 -55.01
CA ARG A 292 119.20 13.07 -54.78
C ARG A 292 119.94 12.83 -53.48
N LEU A 293 119.25 12.47 -52.40
CA LEU A 293 119.87 12.15 -51.12
C LEU A 293 120.75 10.90 -51.22
N ASP A 294 120.26 9.84 -51.85
CA ASP A 294 121.02 8.59 -52.05
C ASP A 294 122.29 8.83 -52.91
N ALA A 295 122.21 9.73 -53.90
CA ALA A 295 123.38 10.12 -54.70
C ALA A 295 124.42 10.93 -53.91
N ILE A 296 123.99 11.74 -52.94
CA ILE A 296 124.90 12.50 -52.05
C ILE A 296 125.63 11.54 -51.10
N GLU A 297 124.91 10.60 -50.47
CA GLU A 297 125.53 9.62 -49.57
C GLU A 297 126.54 8.72 -50.29
N ALA A 298 126.22 8.27 -51.51
CA ALA A 298 127.15 7.49 -52.33
C ALA A 298 128.43 8.29 -52.68
N ALA A 299 128.31 9.59 -52.93
CA ALA A 299 129.45 10.46 -53.21
C ALA A 299 130.33 10.72 -51.97
N GLU A 300 129.74 10.81 -50.77
CA GLU A 300 130.49 10.94 -49.51
C GLU A 300 131.24 9.66 -49.16
N GLN A 301 130.63 8.49 -49.33
CA GLN A 301 131.29 7.20 -49.09
C GLN A 301 132.50 7.00 -50.03
N ALA A 302 132.37 7.38 -51.31
CA ALA A 302 133.46 7.31 -52.27
C ALA A 302 134.67 8.19 -51.88
N LYS A 303 134.43 9.41 -51.37
CA LYS A 303 135.50 10.29 -50.87
C LYS A 303 136.20 9.72 -49.65
N ARG A 304 135.46 9.12 -48.72
CA ARG A 304 136.00 8.55 -47.49
C ARG A 304 136.97 7.39 -47.76
N ILE A 305 136.68 6.56 -48.77
CA ILE A 305 137.56 5.47 -49.22
C ILE A 305 138.84 6.04 -49.88
N GLU A 306 138.73 7.15 -50.61
CA GLU A 306 139.87 7.78 -51.26
C GLU A 306 140.86 8.44 -50.28
N GLU A 307 140.36 9.02 -49.19
CA GLU A 307 141.18 9.63 -48.12
C GLU A 307 142.00 8.61 -47.30
N MET A 308 141.53 7.36 -47.17
CA MET A 308 142.22 6.33 -46.37
C MET A 308 143.38 5.64 -47.11
N LYS A 309 143.54 5.87 -48.42
CA LYS A 309 144.59 5.25 -49.25
C LYS A 309 146.05 5.53 -48.79
N PRO A 310 146.45 6.75 -48.39
CA PRO A 310 147.84 7.05 -48.03
C PRO A 310 148.30 6.32 -46.77
N ASP A 311 147.40 6.11 -45.82
CA ASP A 311 147.72 5.48 -44.54
C ASP A 311 147.75 3.94 -44.65
N ARG A 312 146.91 3.38 -45.53
CA ARG A 312 147.00 1.97 -45.95
C ARG A 312 148.38 1.66 -46.56
N GLU A 313 148.91 2.50 -47.45
CA GLU A 313 150.23 2.28 -48.05
C GLU A 313 151.40 2.37 -47.05
N LYS A 314 151.33 3.29 -46.07
CA LYS A 314 152.36 3.41 -45.02
C LYS A 314 152.41 2.17 -44.13
N MET A 315 151.25 1.63 -43.73
CA MET A 315 151.20 0.44 -42.89
C MET A 315 151.71 -0.80 -43.61
N ILE A 316 151.35 -0.98 -44.89
CA ILE A 316 151.91 -2.05 -45.72
C ILE A 316 153.45 -1.94 -45.79
N ARG A 317 153.99 -0.73 -46.03
CA ARG A 317 155.46 -0.50 -46.04
C ARG A 317 156.14 -0.84 -44.71
N PHE A 318 155.53 -0.49 -43.59
CA PHE A 318 156.09 -0.80 -42.27
C PHE A 318 156.08 -2.31 -42.00
N GLY A 319 155.03 -3.01 -42.42
CA GLY A 319 154.97 -4.48 -42.38
C GLY A 319 156.12 -5.14 -43.15
N THR A 320 156.43 -4.65 -44.36
CA THR A 320 157.57 -5.16 -45.17
C THR A 320 158.92 -4.91 -44.50
N PHE A 321 159.12 -3.74 -43.86
CA PHE A 321 160.36 -3.45 -43.14
C PHE A 321 160.62 -4.41 -41.96
N LEU A 322 159.57 -4.79 -41.22
CA LEU A 322 159.69 -5.72 -40.10
C LEU A 322 160.12 -7.12 -40.55
N GLU A 323 159.74 -7.57 -41.75
CA GLU A 323 160.18 -8.85 -42.32
C GLU A 323 161.67 -8.85 -42.73
N GLU A 324 162.18 -7.70 -43.18
CA GLU A 324 163.56 -7.54 -43.65
C GLU A 324 164.58 -7.26 -42.52
N LEU A 325 164.14 -7.24 -41.25
CA LEU A 325 165.00 -6.90 -40.13
C LEU A 325 166.04 -8.02 -39.84
N GLU A 326 167.30 -7.76 -40.18
CA GLU A 326 168.42 -8.65 -39.86
C GLU A 326 168.73 -8.64 -38.36
N LEU A 327 168.53 -9.79 -37.70
CA LEU A 327 168.75 -9.94 -36.26
C LEU A 327 170.10 -10.63 -35.98
N PRO A 328 170.83 -10.22 -34.93
CA PRO A 328 172.13 -10.79 -34.60
C PRO A 328 172.04 -12.25 -34.16
N SER A 329 172.98 -13.09 -34.63
CA SER A 329 173.07 -14.49 -34.26
C SER A 329 173.61 -14.67 -32.84
N LEU A 330 172.89 -15.40 -31.99
CA LEU A 330 173.33 -15.76 -30.64
C LEU A 330 173.88 -17.19 -30.65
N SER A 331 175.07 -17.38 -30.09
CA SER A 331 175.89 -18.59 -30.25
C SER A 331 175.73 -19.66 -29.17
N THR A 332 174.79 -19.49 -28.22
CA THR A 332 174.43 -20.49 -27.20
C THR A 332 173.09 -21.15 -27.53
N ASP A 333 172.92 -22.44 -27.17
CA ASP A 333 171.66 -23.18 -27.38
C ASP A 333 170.44 -22.50 -26.72
N GLU A 334 170.63 -21.87 -25.56
CA GLU A 334 169.58 -21.10 -24.88
C GLU A 334 169.23 -19.81 -25.63
N GLY A 335 170.24 -19.14 -26.22
CA GLY A 335 170.06 -17.95 -27.06
C GLY A 335 169.33 -18.24 -28.37
N ALA A 336 169.57 -19.41 -28.99
CA ALA A 336 168.89 -19.82 -30.22
C ALA A 336 167.37 -19.97 -30.03
N ARG A 337 166.90 -20.48 -28.88
CA ARG A 337 165.46 -20.60 -28.58
C ARG A 337 164.78 -19.24 -28.39
N HIS A 338 165.44 -18.30 -27.74
CA HIS A 338 164.92 -16.94 -27.57
C HIS A 338 164.88 -16.17 -28.91
N TYR A 339 165.88 -16.37 -29.77
CA TYR A 339 165.93 -15.82 -31.13
C TYR A 339 164.72 -16.25 -31.97
N GLU A 340 164.38 -17.55 -31.94
CA GLU A 340 163.27 -18.09 -32.72
C GLU A 340 161.90 -17.56 -32.25
N SER A 341 161.74 -17.35 -30.93
CA SER A 341 160.53 -16.73 -30.36
C SER A 341 160.36 -15.27 -30.78
N LEU A 342 161.45 -14.49 -30.78
CA LEU A 342 161.44 -13.09 -31.21
C LEU A 342 161.10 -12.96 -32.70
N ARG A 343 161.69 -13.82 -33.55
CA ARG A 343 161.41 -13.86 -34.99
C ARG A 343 159.93 -14.12 -35.28
N ARG A 344 159.29 -15.01 -34.51
CA ARG A 344 157.86 -15.30 -34.66
C ARG A 344 156.97 -14.11 -34.32
N LEU A 345 157.29 -13.35 -33.27
CA LEU A 345 156.53 -12.16 -32.88
C LEU A 345 156.62 -11.04 -33.93
N ILE A 346 157.80 -10.85 -34.51
CA ILE A 346 158.01 -9.86 -35.58
C ILE A 346 157.19 -10.25 -36.83
N GLY A 347 157.13 -11.54 -37.18
CA GLY A 347 156.30 -12.03 -38.29
C GLY A 347 154.80 -11.75 -38.11
N ILE A 348 154.26 -11.91 -36.89
CA ILE A 348 152.85 -11.60 -36.59
C ILE A 348 152.57 -10.10 -36.73
N ALA A 349 153.47 -9.26 -36.24
CA ALA A 349 153.32 -7.80 -36.35
C ALA A 349 153.37 -7.34 -37.81
N ALA A 350 154.23 -7.94 -38.64
CA ALA A 350 154.32 -7.64 -40.06
C ALA A 350 153.02 -7.97 -40.82
N GLU A 351 152.38 -9.10 -40.50
CA GLU A 351 151.14 -9.52 -41.16
C GLU A 351 149.96 -8.60 -40.82
N PHE A 352 149.81 -8.21 -39.54
CA PHE A 352 148.77 -7.27 -39.11
C PHE A 352 148.84 -5.92 -39.85
N CYS A 353 150.06 -5.38 -40.01
CA CYS A 353 150.26 -4.13 -40.73
C CYS A 353 149.82 -4.20 -42.20
N LYS A 354 149.83 -5.38 -42.82
CA LYS A 354 149.39 -5.57 -44.22
C LYS A 354 147.87 -5.68 -44.36
N THR A 355 147.16 -6.18 -43.34
CA THR A 355 145.72 -6.51 -43.43
C THR A 355 144.80 -5.56 -42.68
N CYS A 356 145.33 -4.64 -41.86
CA CYS A 356 144.52 -3.73 -41.01
C CYS A 356 143.56 -2.77 -41.76
N PHE A 357 143.69 -2.65 -43.08
CA PHE A 357 142.80 -1.84 -43.94
C PHE A 357 142.11 -2.67 -45.04
N ASP A 358 142.08 -4.00 -44.90
CA ASP A 358 141.32 -4.88 -45.81
C ASP A 358 139.93 -5.18 -45.22
N GLU A 359 138.92 -4.61 -45.89
CA GLU A 359 137.52 -4.54 -45.48
C GLU A 359 136.78 -5.88 -45.65
N THR A 360 136.97 -6.82 -44.72
CA THR A 360 135.96 -7.88 -44.43
C THR A 360 135.93 -8.25 -42.95
N GLN A 361 135.72 -7.23 -42.10
CA GLN A 361 135.01 -7.39 -40.82
C GLN A 361 133.98 -6.29 -40.65
#